data_AF-A0A7W0HFT5-F1
#
_entry.id   AF-A0A7W0HFT5-F1
#
_cell.length_a   1.000
_cell.length_b   1.000
_cell.length_c   1.000
_cell.angle_alpha   90.00
_cell.angle_beta   90.00
_cell.angle_gamma   90.00
#
_symmetry.space_group_name_H-M   'P 1'
#
loop_
_entity.id
_entity.type
_entity.pdbx_description
1 polymer ?
#
loop_
_entity_poly.entity_id
_entity_poly.type
_entity_poly.pdbx_seq_one_letter_code
_entity_poly.pdbx_strand_id
1 'polypeptide(L)'
;MTSQTNDLRLAVRGLLRSPLFAIVAILSLALGIGANTAIFTLIDQILLRKLPVANPDELVMLYQEGPHSGSNMGSRAHSYPIYQEYQKRAEPLSEVIARRLIATSVSVDGQTERVDAEMVSGNYFTMLGVKAAVGRVF
;
A
#
# COMPACT_ATOMS: atom_id res chain seq x y z
N MET A 1 -9.91 23.51 -47.06
CA MET A 1 -9.86 22.77 -45.79
C MET A 1 -8.54 22.04 -45.75
N THR A 2 -7.56 22.61 -45.06
CA THR A 2 -6.15 22.22 -45.11
C THR A 2 -5.97 20.81 -44.55
N SER A 3 -5.28 19.99 -45.34
CA SER A 3 -5.17 18.55 -45.19
C SER A 3 -4.20 18.23 -44.03
N GLN A 4 -4.74 18.09 -42.81
CA GLN A 4 -3.99 17.71 -41.60
C GLN A 4 -3.13 16.46 -41.80
N THR A 5 -3.56 15.55 -42.69
CA THR A 5 -2.83 14.33 -43.06
C THR A 5 -1.55 14.60 -43.85
N ASN A 6 -1.52 15.64 -44.70
CA ASN A 6 -0.30 16.05 -45.39
C ASN A 6 0.69 16.70 -44.43
N ASP A 7 0.21 17.51 -43.49
CA ASP A 7 1.05 18.16 -42.49
C ASP A 7 1.73 17.12 -41.58
N LEU A 8 0.99 16.10 -41.14
CA LEU A 8 1.54 14.98 -40.37
C LEU A 8 2.62 14.21 -41.16
N ARG A 9 2.37 13.95 -42.44
CA ARG A 9 3.30 13.23 -43.33
C ARG A 9 4.57 14.04 -43.58
N LEU A 10 4.45 15.35 -43.76
CA LEU A 10 5.57 16.29 -43.88
C LEU A 10 6.40 16.33 -42.60
N ALA A 11 5.76 16.41 -41.43
CA ALA A 11 6.44 16.41 -40.13
C ALA A 11 7.24 15.12 -39.88
N VAL A 12 6.63 13.96 -40.13
CA VAL A 12 7.30 12.64 -40.00
C VAL A 12 8.49 12.54 -40.96
N ARG A 13 8.32 12.98 -42.22
CA ARG A 13 9.42 12.99 -43.19
C ARG A 13 10.54 13.97 -42.81
N GLY A 14 10.20 15.06 -42.12
CA GLY A 14 11.15 15.99 -41.53
C GLY A 14 11.98 15.35 -40.42
N LEU A 15 11.32 14.66 -39.47
CA LEU A 15 11.98 13.93 -38.38
C LEU A 15 12.92 12.83 -38.89
N LEU A 16 12.52 12.11 -39.94
CA LEU A 16 13.35 11.07 -40.57
C LEU A 16 14.60 11.62 -41.28
N ARG A 17 14.62 12.90 -41.64
CA ARG A 17 15.80 13.55 -42.24
C ARG A 17 16.83 14.01 -41.21
N SER A 18 16.45 14.17 -39.95
CA SER A 18 17.34 14.56 -38.84
C SER A 18 17.24 13.56 -37.67
N PRO A 19 17.64 12.29 -37.89
CA PRO A 19 17.37 11.20 -36.95
C PRO A 19 17.98 11.44 -35.55
N LEU A 20 19.17 12.05 -35.46
CA LEU A 20 19.81 12.33 -34.17
C LEU A 20 18.99 13.31 -33.32
N PHE A 21 18.50 14.39 -33.92
CA PHE A 21 17.65 15.36 -33.24
C PHE A 21 16.32 14.73 -32.80
N ALA A 22 15.70 13.95 -33.70
CA ALA A 22 14.46 13.24 -33.40
C ALA A 22 14.63 12.27 -32.23
N ILE A 23 15.70 11.48 -32.21
CA ILE A 23 15.99 10.53 -31.12
C ILE A 23 16.18 11.27 -29.80
N VAL A 24 16.99 12.33 -29.75
CA VAL A 24 17.22 13.09 -28.51
C VAL A 24 15.93 13.72 -28.00
N ALA A 25 15.12 14.28 -28.89
CA ALA A 25 13.83 14.88 -28.52
C ALA A 25 12.83 13.84 -27.99
N ILE A 26 12.71 12.69 -28.66
CA ILE A 26 11.85 11.58 -28.23
C ILE A 26 12.31 11.03 -26.88
N LEU A 27 13.61 10.79 -26.70
CA LEU A 27 14.14 10.28 -25.43
C LEU A 27 13.95 11.28 -24.29
N SER A 28 14.15 12.58 -24.54
CA SER A 28 13.92 13.62 -23.52
C SER A 28 12.45 13.69 -23.12
N LEU A 29 11.53 13.63 -24.09
CA LEU A 29 10.08 13.57 -23.82
C LEU A 29 9.69 12.30 -23.08
N ALA A 30 10.18 11.14 -23.55
CA ALA A 30 9.90 9.85 -22.93
C ALA A 30 10.39 9.79 -21.48
N LEU A 31 11.59 10.34 -21.20
CA LEU A 31 12.13 10.41 -19.85
C LEU A 31 11.30 11.34 -18.96
N GLY A 32 10.95 12.54 -19.45
CA GLY A 32 10.13 13.49 -18.69
C GLY A 32 8.73 12.95 -18.37
N ILE A 33 8.08 12.33 -19.35
CA ILE A 33 6.77 11.70 -19.18
C ILE A 33 6.89 10.50 -18.24
N GLY A 34 7.82 9.58 -18.52
CA GLY A 34 8.02 8.35 -17.76
C GLY A 34 8.39 8.61 -16.31
N ALA A 35 9.28 9.56 -16.03
CA ALA A 35 9.66 9.93 -14.66
C ALA A 35 8.47 10.46 -13.86
N ASN A 36 7.70 11.39 -14.45
CA ASN A 36 6.51 11.94 -13.79
C ASN A 36 5.46 10.84 -13.56
N THR A 37 5.17 10.01 -14.57
CA THR A 37 4.24 8.90 -14.43
C THR A 37 4.71 7.89 -13.38
N ALA A 38 5.99 7.56 -13.32
CA ALA A 38 6.54 6.64 -12.33
C ALA A 38 6.40 7.18 -10.89
N ILE A 39 6.72 8.47 -10.68
CA ILE A 39 6.55 9.12 -9.38
C ILE A 39 5.08 9.12 -8.96
N PHE A 40 4.17 9.52 -9.85
CA PHE A 40 2.74 9.52 -9.54
C PHE A 40 2.18 8.12 -9.30
N THR A 41 2.62 7.11 -10.05
CA THR A 41 2.21 5.71 -9.84
C THR A 41 2.69 5.19 -8.49
N LEU A 42 3.92 5.52 -8.09
CA LEU A 42 4.47 5.15 -6.80
C LEU A 42 3.70 5.82 -5.65
N ILE A 43 3.43 7.13 -5.78
CA ILE A 43 2.63 7.90 -4.83
C ILE A 43 1.22 7.32 -4.74
N ASP A 44 0.59 7.00 -5.86
CA ASP A 44 -0.74 6.41 -5.89
C ASP A 44 -0.77 5.08 -5.13
N GLN A 45 0.16 4.17 -5.44
CA GLN A 45 0.23 2.86 -4.81
C GLN A 45 0.55 2.89 -3.30
N ILE A 46 1.37 3.83 -2.85
CA ILE A 46 1.84 3.90 -1.47
C ILE A 46 0.95 4.78 -0.59
N LEU A 47 0.50 5.93 -1.12
CA LEU A 47 -0.15 6.98 -0.34
C LEU A 47 -1.65 7.12 -0.62
N LEU A 48 -2.10 6.92 -1.87
CA LEU A 48 -3.49 7.25 -2.25
C LEU A 48 -4.40 6.03 -2.38
N ARG A 49 -3.83 4.85 -2.68
CA ARG A 49 -4.59 3.61 -2.79
C ARG A 49 -5.04 3.19 -1.41
N LYS A 50 -6.32 3.44 -1.14
CA LYS A 50 -6.97 3.06 0.11
C LYS A 50 -6.80 1.56 0.37
N LEU A 51 -6.63 1.21 1.64
CA LEU A 51 -6.58 -0.17 2.07
C LEU A 51 -7.86 -0.90 1.61
N PRO A 52 -7.77 -2.15 1.13
CA PRO A 52 -8.92 -2.93 0.65
C PRO A 52 -9.74 -3.46 1.83
N VAL A 53 -10.35 -2.54 2.58
CA VAL A 53 -11.15 -2.76 3.79
C VAL A 53 -12.47 -1.99 3.65
N ALA A 54 -13.45 -2.28 4.49
CA ALA A 54 -14.79 -1.68 4.37
C ALA A 54 -14.78 -0.13 4.48
N ASN A 55 -14.16 0.41 5.54
CA ASN A 55 -14.13 1.85 5.84
C ASN A 55 -12.68 2.35 6.03
N PRO A 56 -11.88 2.47 4.97
CA PRO A 56 -10.46 2.83 5.08
C PRO A 56 -10.22 4.24 5.62
N ASP A 57 -11.14 5.18 5.40
CA ASP A 57 -11.00 6.59 5.83
C ASP A 57 -11.25 6.79 7.33
N GLU A 58 -11.85 5.81 8.01
CA GLU A 58 -12.15 5.85 9.44
C GLU A 58 -11.07 5.13 10.28
N LEU A 59 -10.09 4.50 9.63
CA LEU A 59 -9.01 3.80 10.31
C LEU A 59 -7.99 4.77 10.87
N VAL A 60 -7.80 4.71 12.18
CA VAL A 60 -6.75 5.43 12.88
C VAL A 60 -5.76 4.44 13.50
N MET A 61 -4.49 4.81 13.51
CA MET A 61 -3.45 4.06 14.21
C MET A 61 -3.18 4.73 15.56
N LEU A 62 -3.24 3.95 16.64
CA LEU A 62 -2.90 4.42 17.96
C LEU A 62 -1.38 4.46 18.11
N TYR A 63 -0.87 5.57 18.62
CA TYR A 63 0.54 5.82 18.87
C TYR A 63 0.73 6.19 20.33
N GLN A 64 1.84 5.76 20.92
CA GLN A 64 2.27 6.21 22.23
C GLN A 64 3.57 7.00 22.13
N GLU A 65 3.56 8.20 22.71
CA GLU A 65 4.75 9.03 22.90
C GLU A 65 5.33 8.77 24.30
N GLY A 66 6.66 8.75 24.41
CA GLY A 66 7.38 8.55 25.68
C GLY A 66 8.34 7.35 25.70
N PRO A 67 9.41 7.38 26.52
CA PRO A 67 10.30 6.24 26.69
C PRO A 67 9.56 5.06 27.32
N HIS A 68 9.58 3.90 26.66
CA HIS A 68 9.02 2.65 27.16
C HIS A 68 7.54 2.72 27.58
N SER A 69 6.73 3.47 26.83
CA SER A 69 5.26 3.51 26.95
C SER A 69 4.65 2.14 26.63
N GLY A 70 4.73 1.19 27.57
CA GLY A 70 4.10 -0.13 27.47
C GLY A 70 4.66 -1.10 26.43
N SER A 71 5.68 -0.75 25.64
CA SER A 71 6.32 -1.64 24.68
C SER A 71 7.77 -1.25 24.38
N ASN A 72 8.63 -2.25 24.19
CA ASN A 72 10.00 -2.08 23.71
C ASN A 72 10.11 -2.20 22.18
N MET A 73 8.98 -2.32 21.47
CA MET A 73 8.93 -2.48 20.02
C MET A 73 8.62 -1.16 19.27
N GLY A 74 8.80 -0.02 19.93
CA GLY A 74 8.60 1.31 19.36
C GLY A 74 7.20 1.90 19.62
N SER A 75 6.99 3.14 19.16
CA SER A 75 5.80 3.96 19.45
C SER A 75 4.48 3.45 18.85
N ARG A 76 4.55 2.50 17.90
CA ARG A 76 3.40 1.88 17.21
C ARG A 76 2.94 0.57 17.86
N ALA A 77 3.61 0.13 18.92
CA ALA A 77 3.35 -1.14 19.56
C ALA A 77 2.85 -0.90 20.98
N HIS A 78 1.75 -1.54 21.35
CA HIS A 78 1.21 -1.54 22.71
C HIS A 78 1.30 -2.93 23.30
N SER A 79 1.47 -3.03 24.61
CA SER A 79 1.30 -4.32 25.30
C SER A 79 -0.13 -4.82 25.17
N TYR A 80 -0.30 -6.14 25.23
CA TYR A 80 -1.61 -6.75 25.15
C TYR A 80 -2.59 -6.25 26.25
N PRO A 81 -2.19 -6.04 27.51
CA PRO A 81 -3.07 -5.44 28.52
C PRO A 81 -3.54 -4.02 28.17
N ILE A 82 -2.70 -3.20 27.54
CA ILE A 82 -3.10 -1.86 27.08
C ILE A 82 -4.16 -1.96 25.98
N TYR A 83 -3.98 -2.87 25.02
CA TYR A 83 -4.99 -3.15 24.00
C TYR A 83 -6.33 -3.55 24.64
N GLN A 84 -6.31 -4.44 25.64
CA GLN A 84 -7.54 -4.84 26.34
C GLN A 84 -8.23 -3.65 27.02
N GLU A 85 -7.47 -2.70 27.54
CA GLU A 85 -8.04 -1.47 28.13
C GLU A 85 -8.65 -0.55 27.07
N TYR A 86 -7.99 -0.40 25.91
CA TYR A 86 -8.55 0.33 24.78
C TYR A 86 -9.85 -0.31 24.27
N GLN A 87 -9.92 -1.64 24.21
CA GLN A 87 -11.14 -2.33 23.79
C GLN A 87 -12.30 -2.10 24.76
N LYS A 88 -12.03 -1.99 26.08
CA LYS A 88 -13.06 -1.69 27.09
C LYS A 88 -13.50 -0.23 27.07
N ARG A 89 -12.61 0.68 26.67
CA ARG A 89 -12.83 2.14 26.63
C ARG A 89 -12.68 2.66 25.21
N ALA A 90 -13.38 2.04 24.28
CA ALA A 90 -13.18 2.31 22.86
C ALA A 90 -13.61 3.74 22.50
N GLU A 91 -14.59 4.34 23.17
CA GLU A 91 -15.08 5.68 22.82
C GLU A 91 -13.97 6.74 22.76
N PRO A 92 -13.87 7.52 21.67
CA PRO A 92 -14.85 7.68 20.58
C PRO A 92 -14.73 6.69 19.41
N LEU A 93 -13.84 5.70 19.48
CA LEU A 93 -13.65 4.67 18.46
C LEU A 93 -14.78 3.64 18.52
N SER A 94 -15.28 3.23 17.36
CA SER A 94 -16.29 2.18 17.26
C SER A 94 -15.75 0.82 17.74
N GLU A 95 -14.50 0.51 17.40
CA GLU A 95 -13.86 -0.76 17.72
C GLU A 95 -12.33 -0.65 17.68
N VAL A 96 -11.64 -1.44 18.50
CA VAL A 96 -10.18 -1.52 18.53
C VAL A 96 -9.74 -2.93 18.19
N ILE A 97 -8.84 -3.05 17.22
CA ILE A 97 -8.21 -4.30 16.80
C ILE A 97 -6.73 -4.28 17.18
N ALA A 98 -6.15 -5.47 17.38
CA ALA A 98 -4.70 -5.62 17.56
C ALA A 98 -4.15 -6.54 16.48
N ARG A 99 -2.95 -6.21 16.01
CA ARG A 99 -2.19 -7.05 15.09
C ARG A 99 -0.71 -7.05 15.45
N ARG A 100 -0.01 -8.15 15.21
CA ARG A 100 1.44 -8.26 15.41
C ARG A 100 2.05 -9.18 14.38
N LEU A 101 2.99 -8.65 13.60
CA LEU A 101 3.82 -9.47 12.72
C LEU A 101 4.78 -10.32 13.57
N ILE A 102 4.84 -11.61 13.25
CA ILE A 102 5.73 -12.58 13.86
C ILE A 102 6.42 -13.40 12.78
N ALA A 103 7.72 -13.64 12.95
CA ALA A 103 8.41 -14.65 12.17
C ALA A 103 8.16 -16.01 12.83
N THR A 104 7.59 -16.96 12.08
CA THR A 104 7.30 -18.31 12.58
C THR A 104 7.71 -19.35 11.55
N SER A 105 7.85 -20.61 11.97
CA SER A 105 8.05 -21.72 11.03
C SER A 105 6.78 -22.55 10.96
N VAL A 106 6.33 -22.85 9.75
CA VAL A 106 5.14 -23.69 9.50
C VAL A 106 5.62 -24.96 8.82
N SER A 107 5.11 -26.10 9.29
CA SER A 107 5.40 -27.40 8.70
C SER A 107 4.15 -27.96 8.03
N VAL A 108 4.24 -28.27 6.74
CA VAL A 108 3.16 -28.90 5.95
C VAL A 108 3.78 -30.11 5.25
N ASP A 109 3.17 -31.29 5.41
CA ASP A 109 3.62 -32.54 4.79
C ASP A 109 5.12 -32.85 5.01
N GLY A 110 5.63 -32.49 6.19
CA GLY A 110 7.04 -32.71 6.58
C GLY A 110 8.03 -31.69 6.02
N GLN A 111 7.59 -30.71 5.22
CA GLN A 111 8.41 -29.59 4.78
C GLN A 111 8.21 -28.40 5.73
N THR A 112 9.30 -27.90 6.31
CA THR A 112 9.26 -26.74 7.20
C THR A 112 9.75 -25.50 6.49
N GLU A 113 8.91 -24.48 6.45
CA GLU A 113 9.23 -23.18 5.85
C GLU A 113 9.16 -22.08 6.92
N ARG A 114 10.06 -21.11 6.83
CA ARG A 114 10.02 -19.89 7.63
C ARG A 114 9.08 -18.90 6.94
N VAL A 115 8.05 -18.44 7.64
CA VAL A 115 7.06 -17.52 7.11
C VAL A 115 6.85 -16.34 8.05
N ASP A 116 6.49 -15.20 7.47
CA ASP A 116 5.96 -14.08 8.23
C ASP A 116 4.46 -14.30 8.42
N ALA A 117 4.04 -14.39 9.68
CA ALA A 117 2.64 -14.55 10.07
C ALA A 117 2.17 -13.34 10.85
N GLU A 118 0.86 -13.11 10.87
CA GLU A 118 0.25 -12.03 11.60
C GLU A 118 -0.70 -12.57 12.67
N MET A 119 -0.39 -12.30 13.94
CA MET A 119 -1.32 -12.55 15.03
C MET A 119 -2.30 -11.40 15.10
N VAL A 120 -3.59 -11.70 15.06
CA VAL A 120 -4.67 -10.70 15.04
C VAL A 120 -5.68 -10.94 16.15
N SER A 121 -6.38 -9.90 16.57
CA SER A 121 -7.48 -10.00 17.53
C SER A 121 -8.73 -10.67 16.92
N GLY A 122 -9.60 -11.18 17.79
CA GLY A 122 -10.84 -11.89 17.42
C GLY A 122 -11.81 -11.09 16.52
N ASN A 123 -11.74 -9.76 16.60
CA ASN A 123 -12.58 -8.86 15.83
C ASN A 123 -11.94 -8.33 14.54
N TYR A 124 -10.70 -8.72 14.23
CA TYR A 124 -9.90 -8.13 13.15
C TYR A 124 -10.59 -8.20 11.78
N PHE A 125 -11.06 -9.38 11.38
CA PHE A 125 -11.68 -9.59 10.06
C PHE A 125 -13.04 -8.90 9.94
N THR A 126 -13.85 -8.95 11.00
CA THR A 126 -15.17 -8.33 11.05
C THR A 126 -15.07 -6.81 10.97
N MET A 127 -14.18 -6.21 11.77
CA MET A 127 -13.96 -4.76 11.81
C MET A 127 -13.43 -4.22 10.48
N LEU A 128 -12.50 -4.93 9.83
CA LEU A 128 -11.96 -4.55 8.52
C LEU A 128 -12.90 -4.91 7.35
N GLY A 129 -13.94 -5.70 7.59
CA GLY A 129 -14.83 -6.21 6.54
C GLY A 129 -14.15 -7.17 5.55
N VAL A 130 -13.07 -7.82 5.97
CA VAL A 130 -12.27 -8.72 5.12
C VAL A 130 -12.77 -10.15 5.26
N LYS A 131 -13.00 -10.83 4.14
CA LYS A 131 -13.45 -12.23 4.11
C LYS A 131 -12.29 -13.17 3.81
N ALA A 132 -12.37 -14.39 4.35
CA ALA A 132 -11.44 -15.45 3.95
C ALA A 132 -11.63 -15.79 2.47
N ALA A 133 -10.53 -15.90 1.72
CA ALA A 133 -10.58 -16.37 0.34
C ALA A 133 -11.04 -17.85 0.27
N VAL A 134 -10.67 -18.64 1.27
CA VAL A 134 -11.07 -20.04 1.45
C VAL A 134 -11.40 -20.28 2.92
N GLY A 135 -12.51 -20.96 3.20
CA GLY A 135 -12.94 -21.30 4.57
C GLY A 135 -13.76 -20.19 5.24
N ARG A 136 -13.60 -20.03 6.55
CA ARG A 136 -14.34 -19.05 7.38
C ARG A 136 -13.40 -18.33 8.34
N VAL A 137 -13.72 -17.07 8.61
CA VAL A 137 -13.18 -16.32 9.74
C VAL A 137 -14.06 -16.54 10.98
N PHE A 138 -13.60 -16.10 12.15
CA PHE A 138 -14.29 -16.22 13.44
C PHE A 138 -15.07 -14.95 13.79
#